data_AF-A0A3L7DYW9-F1
#
_entry.id   AF-A0A3L7DYW9-F1
#
_cell.length_a   1.000
_cell.length_b   1.000
_cell.length_c   1.000
_cell.angle_alpha   90.00
_cell.angle_beta   90.00
_cell.angle_gamma   90.00
#
_symmetry.space_group_name_H-M   'P 1'
#
loop_
_entity.id
_entity.type
_entity.pdbx_description
1 polymer ?
#
loop_
_entity_poly.entity_id
_entity_poly.type
_entity_poly.pdbx_seq_one_letter_code
_entity_poly.pdbx_strand_id
1 'polypeptide(L)' 'MTGQQIDRLVKMANQIALNFGEQRNLDEAARKTAEHLQKFWTPAMRRQLSAYAREGGDALSPAVSLLLERQRSQ' A
#
# COMPACT_ATOMS: atom_id res chain seq x y z
N MET A 1 -12.65 5.44 -16.79
CA MET A 1 -12.80 4.12 -16.13
C MET A 1 -11.55 3.69 -15.33
N THR A 2 -10.73 4.63 -14.83
CA THR A 2 -9.48 4.32 -14.10
C THR A 2 -9.66 4.18 -12.59
N GLY A 3 -10.70 4.80 -12.01
CA GLY A 3 -11.02 4.72 -10.57
C GLY A 3 -11.23 3.29 -10.06
N GLN A 4 -11.95 2.45 -10.82
CA GLN A 4 -12.24 1.08 -10.38
C GLN A 4 -10.99 0.20 -10.25
N GLN A 5 -9.94 0.47 -11.03
CA GLN A 5 -8.69 -0.28 -10.99
C GLN A 5 -7.87 0.08 -9.75
N ILE A 6 -7.77 1.37 -9.43
CA ILE A 6 -7.05 1.82 -8.24
C ILE A 6 -7.76 1.35 -6.96
N ASP A 7 -9.09 1.40 -6.91
CA ASP A 7 -9.86 0.91 -5.75
C ASP A 7 -9.57 -0.57 -5.44
N ARG A 8 -9.39 -1.39 -6.48
CA ARG A 8 -9.02 -2.81 -6.32
C ARG A 8 -7.60 -2.95 -5.78
N LEU A 9 -6.65 -2.15 -6.29
CA LEU A 9 -5.27 -2.16 -5.78
C LEU A 9 -5.25 -1.76 -4.31
N VAL A 10 -5.94 -0.68 -3.94
CA VAL A 10 -6.05 -0.21 -2.55
C VAL A 10 -6.62 -1.31 -1.65
N LYS A 11 -7.74 -1.93 -2.04
CA LYS A 11 -8.33 -3.04 -1.27
C LYS A 11 -7.36 -4.20 -1.09
N MET A 12 -6.65 -4.60 -2.14
CA MET A 12 -5.65 -5.68 -2.05
C MET A 12 -4.48 -5.31 -1.15
N ALA A 13 -3.93 -4.10 -1.27
CA ALA A 13 -2.83 -3.62 -0.43
C ALA A 13 -3.23 -3.60 1.06
N ASN A 14 -4.42 -3.09 1.37
CA ASN A 14 -4.96 -3.07 2.73
C ASN A 14 -5.16 -4.48 3.29
N GLN A 15 -5.66 -5.41 2.48
CA GLN A 15 -5.83 -6.80 2.91
C GLN A 15 -4.48 -7.49 3.19
N ILE A 16 -3.45 -7.20 2.38
CA ILE A 16 -2.09 -7.70 2.61
C ILE A 16 -1.55 -7.15 3.95
N ALA A 17 -1.70 -5.85 4.20
CA ALA A 17 -1.30 -5.22 5.46
C ALA A 17 -2.02 -5.82 6.67
N LEU A 18 -3.33 -6.02 6.58
CA LEU A 18 -4.13 -6.66 7.61
C LEU A 18 -3.64 -8.09 7.89
N ASN A 19 -3.37 -8.87 6.84
CA ASN A 19 -2.86 -10.24 6.96
C ASN A 19 -1.48 -10.30 7.61
N PHE A 20 -0.64 -9.29 7.42
CA PHE A 20 0.66 -9.17 8.10
C PHE A 20 0.55 -8.67 9.55
N GLY A 21 -0.66 -8.41 10.04
CA GLY A 21 -0.90 -8.04 11.43
C GLY A 21 -0.72 -6.56 11.70
N GLU A 22 -1.18 -5.69 10.80
CA GLU A 22 -1.22 -4.23 11.00
C GLU A 22 -1.79 -3.82 12.36
N GLN A 23 -2.82 -4.52 12.86
CA GLN A 23 -3.42 -4.27 14.17
C GLN A 23 -2.51 -4.62 15.37
N ARG A 24 -1.47 -5.43 15.16
CA ARG A 24 -0.53 -5.90 16.19
C ARG A 24 0.78 -5.13 16.15
N ASN A 25 1.33 -4.94 14.96
CA ASN A 25 2.60 -4.24 14.75
C ASN A 25 2.56 -3.50 13.41
N LEU A 26 2.27 -2.20 13.50
CA LEU A 26 2.14 -1.32 12.34
C LEU A 26 3.42 -1.26 11.50
N ASP A 27 4.56 -1.06 12.15
CA ASP A 27 5.86 -0.94 11.51
C ASP A 27 6.28 -2.20 10.77
N GLU A 28 6.09 -3.36 11.41
CA GLU A 28 6.42 -4.65 10.82
C GLU A 28 5.48 -4.99 9.66
N ALA A 29 4.18 -4.73 9.82
CA ALA A 29 3.20 -4.92 8.77
C ALA A 29 3.50 -4.03 7.56
N ALA A 30 3.85 -2.75 7.77
CA ALA A 30 4.26 -1.84 6.71
C ALA A 30 5.49 -2.36 5.95
N ARG A 31 6.52 -2.83 6.67
CA ARG A 31 7.74 -3.40 6.06
C ARG A 31 7.42 -4.65 5.24
N LYS A 32 6.72 -5.63 5.83
CA LYS A 32 6.35 -6.89 5.15
C LYS A 32 5.44 -6.63 3.95
N THR A 33 4.53 -5.66 4.06
CA THR A 33 3.68 -5.24 2.94
C THR A 33 4.54 -4.67 1.81
N ALA A 34 5.49 -3.77 2.09
CA ALA A 34 6.39 -3.24 1.06
C ALA A 34 7.18 -4.34 0.34
N GLU A 35 7.76 -5.29 1.10
CA GLU A 35 8.47 -6.46 0.55
C GLU A 35 7.56 -7.31 -0.35
N HIS A 36 6.32 -7.57 0.09
CA HIS A 36 5.34 -8.33 -0.67
C HIS A 36 4.98 -7.61 -1.98
N LEU A 37 4.64 -6.32 -1.92
CA LEU A 37 4.31 -5.53 -3.11
C LEU A 37 5.49 -5.50 -4.08
N GLN A 38 6.72 -5.36 -3.60
CA GLN A 38 7.91 -5.40 -4.47
C GLN A 38 8.09 -6.74 -5.17
N LYS A 39 7.81 -7.85 -4.49
CA LYS A 39 8.01 -9.21 -5.01
C LYS A 39 6.91 -9.65 -5.97
N PHE A 40 5.65 -9.27 -5.71
CA PHE A 40 4.49 -9.82 -6.40
C PHE A 40 3.77 -8.82 -7.31
N TRP A 41 3.95 -7.51 -7.13
CA TRP A 41 3.28 -6.52 -7.97
C TRP A 41 4.20 -5.98 -9.05
N THR A 42 3.59 -5.68 -10.20
CA THR A 42 4.29 -5.01 -11.29
C THR A 42 4.71 -3.58 -10.90
N PRO A 43 5.76 -3.01 -11.52
CA PRO A 43 6.13 -1.61 -11.30
C PRO A 43 4.97 -0.63 -11.55
N ALA A 44 4.11 -0.92 -12.54
CA ALA A 44 2.96 -0.08 -12.87
C ALA A 44 1.93 -0.02 -11.73
N MET A 45 1.57 -1.18 -11.15
CA MET A 45 0.63 -1.24 -10.02
C MET A 45 1.15 -0.47 -8.79
N ARG A 46 2.45 -0.61 -8.49
CA ARG A 46 3.08 0.14 -7.39
C ARG A 46 3.04 1.64 -7.63
N ARG A 47 3.37 2.09 -8.85
CA ARG A 47 3.27 3.51 -9.23
C ARG A 47 1.85 4.05 -9.12
N GLN A 48 0.84 3.26 -9.50
CA GLN A 48 -0.57 3.66 -9.36
C GLN A 48 -0.95 3.83 -7.88
N LEU A 49 -0.56 2.90 -7.02
CA LEU A 49 -0.80 3.01 -5.57
C LEU A 49 -0.09 4.22 -4.96
N SER A 50 1.18 4.46 -5.34
CA SER A 50 1.93 5.63 -4.88
C SER A 50 1.34 6.95 -5.39
N ALA A 51 0.82 6.99 -6.62
CA ALA A 51 0.14 8.16 -7.17
C ALA A 51 -1.13 8.48 -6.38
N TYR A 52 -1.96 7.46 -6.11
CA TYR A 52 -3.17 7.61 -5.29
C TYR A 52 -2.88 8.13 -3.88
N ALA A 53 -1.80 7.66 -3.24
CA ALA A 53 -1.38 8.17 -1.94
C ALA A 53 -0.98 9.66 -1.96
N ARG A 54 -0.48 10.17 -3.09
CA ARG A 54 -0.14 11.60 -3.25
C ARG A 54 -1.37 12.48 -3.45
N GLU A 55 -2.48 11.91 -3.93
CA GLU A 55 -3.74 12.60 -4.16
C GLU A 55 -4.64 12.68 -2.91
N GLY A 56 -4.24 12.04 -1.80
CA GLY A 56 -4.93 12.06 -0.51
C GLY A 56 -4.88 10.71 0.19
N GLY A 57 -5.06 9.63 -0.57
CA GLY A 57 -4.89 8.27 -0.05
C GLY A 57 -5.91 7.85 1.02
N ASP A 58 -7.09 8.48 1.08
CA ASP A 58 -8.05 8.34 2.19
C ASP A 58 -8.49 6.88 2.48
N ALA A 59 -8.45 6.02 1.46
CA ALA A 59 -8.84 4.62 1.60
C ALA A 59 -7.67 3.69 1.96
N LEU A 60 -6.45 4.19 2.15
CA LEU A 60 -5.28 3.39 2.51
C LEU A 60 -5.30 3.03 4.00
N SER A 61 -4.94 1.79 4.32
CA SER A 61 -4.78 1.38 5.71
C SER A 61 -3.54 2.04 6.35
N PRO A 62 -3.49 2.19 7.69
CA PRO A 62 -2.35 2.82 8.36
C PRO A 62 -0.97 2.30 7.94
N ALA A 63 -0.79 0.99 7.78
CA ALA A 63 0.46 0.36 7.36
C ALA A 63 0.80 0.66 5.90
N VAL A 64 -0.21 0.73 5.02
CA VAL A 64 -0.01 1.08 3.61
C VAL A 64 0.32 2.56 3.47
N SER A 65 -0.31 3.44 4.24
CA SER A 65 0.07 4.85 4.31
C SER A 65 1.50 5.01 4.82
N LEU A 66 1.84 4.33 5.92
CA LEU A 66 3.18 4.37 6.51
C LEU A 66 4.27 3.86 5.56
N LEU A 67 4.03 2.75 4.86
CA LEU A 67 5.02 2.22 3.91
C LEU A 67 5.25 3.18 2.73
N LEU A 68 4.18 3.82 2.24
CA LEU A 68 4.27 4.75 1.10
C LEU A 68 4.93 6.07 1.53
N GLU A 69 4.69 6.52 2.75
CA GLU A 69 5.41 7.66 3.33
C GLU A 69 6.91 7.39 3.44
N ARG A 70 7.31 6.21 3.92
CA ARG A 70 8.72 5.79 3.98
C ARG A 70 9.39 5.74 2.61
N GLN A 71 8.66 5.34 1.58
CA GLN A 71 9.17 5.29 0.20
C GLN A 71 9.35 6.68 -0.44
N ARG A 72 8.68 7.72 0.08
CA ARG A 72 8.84 9.10 -0.40
C ARG A 72 10.05 9.80 0.20
N SER A 73 10.50 9.34 1.37
CA SER A 73 11.64 9.90 2.12
C SER A 73 12.98 9.22 1.78
N GLN A 74 13.02 8.38 0.75
CA GLN A 74 14.18 7.66 0.22
C GLN A 74 14.39 8.06 -1.24
#